data_AF-A0A5E4JX08-F1
#
_entry.id   AF-A0A5E4JX08-F1
#
_cell.length_a   1.000
_cell.length_b   1.000
_cell.length_c   1.000
_cell.angle_alpha   90.00
_cell.angle_beta   90.00
_cell.angle_gamma   90.00
#
_symmetry.space_group_name_H-M   'P 1'
#
loop_
_entity.id
_entity.type
_entity.pdbx_description
1 polymer ?
#
loop_
_entity_poly.entity_id
_entity_poly.type
_entity_poly.pdbx_seq_one_letter_code
_entity_poly.pdbx_strand_id
1 'polypeptide(L)'
;MEDNEKVKSLILRELIKKCKFGGAHAPLDFITGNLPDEFLHNKQGQKAIQKAVKDLINDEWVVVLMKKTGKGSDLHVSVNPRKIREISEYVQSGKNS
;
A
#
# COMPACT_ATOMS: atom_id res chain seq x y z
N MET A 1 16.32 -4.29 -3.51
CA MET A 1 15.33 -5.31 -3.07
C MET A 1 14.78 -4.94 -1.71
N GLU A 2 15.64 -4.55 -0.77
CA GLU A 2 15.29 -4.10 0.58
C GLU A 2 14.27 -2.94 0.62
N ASP A 3 14.49 -1.88 -0.16
CA ASP A 3 13.56 -0.73 -0.23
C ASP A 3 12.13 -1.13 -0.66
N ASN A 4 11.99 -2.07 -1.59
CA ASN A 4 10.69 -2.50 -2.09
C ASN A 4 9.88 -3.21 -1.00
N GLU A 5 10.52 -4.13 -0.28
CA GLU A 5 9.87 -4.89 0.80
C GLU A 5 9.55 -3.98 2.00
N LYS A 6 10.44 -3.04 2.33
CA LYS A 6 10.17 -2.02 3.34
C LYS A 6 8.95 -1.19 2.96
N VAL A 7 8.86 -0.72 1.71
CA VAL A 7 7.73 0.07 1.23
C VAL A 7 6.42 -0.73 1.21
N LYS A 8 6.44 -2.01 0.78
CA LYS A 8 5.26 -2.90 0.86
C LYS A 8 4.73 -2.97 2.29
N SER A 9 5.61 -3.25 3.24
CA SER A 9 5.25 -3.34 4.67
C SER A 9 4.65 -2.04 5.19
N LEU A 10 5.22 -0.89 4.81
CA LEU A 10 4.71 0.43 5.21
C LEU A 10 3.31 0.72 4.62
N ILE A 11 3.08 0.44 3.33
CA ILE A 11 1.78 0.62 2.68
C ILE A 11 0.71 -0.24 3.38
N LEU A 12 1.00 -1.53 3.62
CA LEU A 12 0.08 -2.44 4.28
C LEU A 12 -0.20 -2.00 5.73
N ARG A 13 0.83 -1.57 6.48
CA ARG A 13 0.68 -1.03 7.83
C ARG A 13 -0.24 0.18 7.84
N GLU A 14 -0.08 1.10 6.90
CA GLU A 14 -0.89 2.31 6.84
C GLU A 14 -2.35 2.01 6.49
N LEU A 15 -2.60 1.04 5.59
CA LEU A 15 -3.95 0.56 5.30
C LEU A 15 -4.61 -0.12 6.50
N ILE A 16 -3.88 -1.00 7.20
CA ILE A 16 -4.35 -1.69 8.40
C ILE A 16 -4.66 -0.67 9.51
N LYS A 17 -3.74 0.27 9.77
CA LYS A 17 -3.90 1.34 10.77
C LYS A 17 -5.15 2.19 10.52
N LYS A 18 -5.49 2.41 9.24
CA LYS A 18 -6.69 3.16 8.84
C LYS A 18 -7.93 2.27 8.62
N CYS A 19 -7.86 0.99 8.99
CA CYS A 19 -8.92 -0.01 8.83
C CYS A 19 -9.46 -0.10 7.39
N LYS A 20 -8.59 -0.01 6.37
CA LYS A 20 -8.97 -0.08 4.96
C LYS A 20 -8.92 -1.51 4.46
N PHE A 21 -10.03 -2.23 4.64
CA PHE A 21 -10.21 -3.62 4.23
C PHE A 21 -11.39 -3.76 3.27
N GLY A 22 -11.21 -4.50 2.17
CA GLY A 22 -12.28 -4.81 1.22
C GLY A 22 -13.00 -3.56 0.74
N GLY A 23 -14.30 -3.44 1.04
CA GLY A 23 -15.13 -2.30 0.64
C GLY A 23 -14.67 -0.91 1.15
N ALA A 24 -13.87 -0.87 2.22
CA ALA A 24 -13.34 0.37 2.77
C ALA A 24 -12.01 0.75 2.11
N HIS A 25 -12.06 1.67 1.15
CA HIS A 25 -10.87 2.11 0.39
C HIS A 25 -10.44 3.53 0.73
N ALA A 26 -9.18 3.86 0.43
CA ALA A 26 -8.62 5.21 0.49
C ALA A 26 -7.90 5.56 -0.81
N PRO A 27 -7.79 6.85 -1.20
CA PRO A 27 -7.00 7.24 -2.36
C PRO A 27 -5.56 6.72 -2.25
N LEU A 28 -5.01 6.18 -3.34
CA LEU A 28 -3.66 5.62 -3.36
C LEU A 28 -2.63 6.67 -2.93
N ASP A 29 -2.74 7.88 -3.48
CA ASP A 29 -1.84 9.00 -3.17
C ASP A 29 -1.89 9.41 -1.71
N PHE A 30 -3.05 9.25 -1.06
CA PHE A 30 -3.17 9.50 0.37
C PHE A 30 -2.44 8.45 1.21
N ILE A 31 -2.36 7.20 0.74
CA ILE A 31 -1.65 6.13 1.43
C ILE A 31 -0.15 6.23 1.19
N THR A 32 0.26 6.40 -0.06
CA THR A 32 1.68 6.51 -0.43
C THR A 32 2.29 7.83 0.03
N GLY A 33 1.50 8.91 0.12
CA GLY A 33 1.96 10.22 0.62
C GLY A 33 2.24 10.26 2.13
N ASN A 34 1.82 9.25 2.90
CA ASN A 34 2.17 9.13 4.32
C ASN A 34 3.44 8.29 4.55
N LEU A 35 4.14 7.88 3.48
CA LEU A 35 5.40 7.15 3.60
C LEU A 35 6.54 8.11 4.03
N PRO A 36 7.61 7.60 4.66
CA PRO A 36 8.75 8.43 5.06
C PRO A 36 9.37 9.20 3.89
N ASP A 37 9.88 10.41 4.17
CA ASP A 37 10.48 11.32 3.18
C ASP A 37 11.59 10.68 2.34
N GLU A 38 12.31 9.71 2.92
CA GLU A 38 13.34 8.92 2.23
C GLU A 38 12.81 8.18 0.98
N PHE A 39 11.50 7.95 0.87
CA PHE A 39 10.87 7.37 -0.31
C PHE A 39 10.17 8.40 -1.21
N LEU A 40 9.75 9.54 -0.65
CA LEU A 40 8.95 10.53 -1.36
C LEU A 40 9.78 11.48 -2.24
N HIS A 41 10.94 11.91 -1.72
CA HIS A 41 11.70 13.02 -2.31
C HIS A 41 12.81 12.59 -3.28
N ASN A 42 13.08 11.29 -3.44
CA ASN A 42 14.07 10.80 -4.38
C ASN A 42 13.47 9.86 -5.43
N LYS A 43 14.08 9.83 -6.61
CA LYS A 43 13.62 9.04 -7.77
C LYS A 43 13.63 7.53 -7.51
N GLN A 44 14.54 7.04 -6.66
CA GLN A 44 14.65 5.62 -6.35
C GLN A 44 13.49 5.16 -5.47
N GLY A 45 13.12 5.95 -4.46
CA GLY A 45 12.00 5.74 -3.57
C GLY A 45 10.67 5.76 -4.31
N GLN A 46 10.48 6.73 -5.22
CA GLN A 46 9.28 6.76 -6.07
C GLN A 46 9.15 5.51 -6.94
N LYS A 47 10.27 5.01 -7.51
CA LYS A 47 10.29 3.73 -8.23
C LYS A 47 9.98 2.55 -7.30
N ALA A 48 10.49 2.56 -6.07
CA ALA A 48 10.20 1.53 -5.08
C ALA A 48 8.72 1.52 -4.69
N ILE A 49 8.08 2.69 -4.53
CA ILE A 49 6.64 2.81 -4.27
C ILE A 49 5.83 2.24 -5.43
N GLN A 50 6.12 2.65 -6.66
CA GLN A 50 5.42 2.15 -7.85
C GLN A 50 5.55 0.63 -7.99
N LYS A 51 6.76 0.10 -7.77
CA LYS A 51 7.01 -1.34 -7.80
C LYS A 51 6.27 -2.06 -6.67
N ALA A 52 6.34 -1.56 -5.45
CA ALA A 52 5.67 -2.16 -4.30
C ALA A 52 4.15 -2.21 -4.49
N VAL A 53 3.54 -1.14 -4.96
CA VAL A 53 2.10 -1.11 -5.28
C VAL A 53 1.77 -2.15 -6.35
N LYS A 54 2.55 -2.21 -7.43
CA LYS A 54 2.34 -3.19 -8.51
C LYS A 54 2.45 -4.63 -8.00
N ASP A 55 3.48 -4.93 -7.20
CA ASP A 55 3.67 -6.24 -6.61
C ASP A 55 2.49 -6.61 -5.70
N LEU A 56 2.06 -5.71 -4.81
CA LEU A 56 0.92 -5.95 -3.91
C LEU A 56 -0.40 -6.22 -4.66
N ILE A 57 -0.58 -5.61 -5.83
CA ILE A 57 -1.74 -5.87 -6.70
C ILE A 57 -1.60 -7.26 -7.35
N ASN A 58 -0.43 -7.57 -7.90
CA ASN A 58 -0.16 -8.85 -8.56
C ASN A 58 -0.27 -10.03 -7.58
N ASP A 59 0.17 -9.83 -6.34
CA ASP A 59 0.08 -10.82 -5.26
C ASP A 59 -1.34 -10.91 -4.68
N GLU A 60 -2.28 -10.09 -5.18
CA GLU A 60 -3.65 -9.94 -4.72
C GLU A 60 -3.77 -9.53 -3.24
N TRP A 61 -2.75 -8.91 -2.67
CA TRP A 61 -2.76 -8.45 -1.28
C TRP A 61 -3.53 -7.15 -1.09
N VAL A 62 -3.59 -6.32 -2.13
CA VAL A 62 -4.43 -5.12 -2.16
C VAL A 62 -5.42 -5.16 -3.32
N VAL A 63 -6.59 -4.60 -3.08
CA VAL A 63 -7.61 -4.38 -4.11
C VAL A 63 -7.56 -2.92 -4.53
N VAL A 64 -7.60 -2.66 -5.83
CA VAL A 64 -7.62 -1.32 -6.40
C VAL A 64 -8.91 -1.11 -7.17
N LEU A 65 -9.57 0.00 -6.91
CA LEU A 65 -10.77 0.44 -7.61
C LEU A 65 -10.58 1.86 -8.13
N MET A 66 -11.02 2.11 -9.35
CA MET A 66 -11.13 3.47 -9.86
C MET A 66 -12.45 4.08 -9.39
N LYS A 67 -12.40 5.22 -8.71
CA LYS A 67 -13.59 5.92 -8.20
C LYS A 67 -13.68 7.30 -8.81
N LYS A 68 -14.85 7.65 -9.36
CA LYS A 68 -15.13 9.02 -9.80
C LYS A 68 -15.23 9.94 -8.58
N THR A 69 -14.51 11.05 -8.64
CA THR A 69 -14.54 12.13 -7.65
C THR A 69 -15.00 13.41 -8.34
N GLY A 70 -15.38 14.44 -7.57
CA GLY A 70 -15.82 15.72 -8.13
C GLY A 70 -14.76 16.45 -8.98
N LYS A 71 -13.50 15.99 -8.93
CA LYS A 71 -12.36 16.55 -9.68
C LYS A 71 -11.82 15.61 -10.77
N GLY A 72 -12.38 14.40 -10.94
CA GLY A 72 -11.86 13.43 -11.89
C GLY A 72 -12.14 11.98 -11.49
N SER A 73 -11.16 11.11 -11.71
CA SER A 73 -11.19 9.72 -11.24
C SER A 73 -9.91 9.42 -10.50
N ASP A 74 -10.03 8.87 -9.29
CA ASP A 74 -8.90 8.58 -8.43
C ASP A 74 -8.80 7.06 -8.20
N LEU A 75 -7.57 6.57 -8.08
CA LEU A 75 -7.33 5.18 -7.68
C LEU A 75 -7.51 5.07 -6.16
N HIS A 76 -8.37 4.15 -5.75
CA HIS A 76 -8.66 3.84 -4.37
C HIS A 76 -8.18 2.44 -4.05
N VAL A 77 -7.51 2.27 -2.91
CA VAL A 77 -6.91 1.00 -2.51
C VAL A 77 -7.38 0.55 -1.13
N SER A 78 -7.46 -0.76 -0.94
CA SER A 78 -7.75 -1.42 0.34
C SER A 78 -6.98 -2.74 0.43
N VAL A 79 -6.83 -3.25 1.65
CA VAL A 79 -6.32 -4.60 1.88
C VAL A 79 -7.35 -5.63 1.41
N ASN A 80 -6.89 -6.67 0.71
CA ASN A 80 -7.74 -7.79 0.34
C ASN A 80 -8.12 -8.61 1.60
N PRO A 81 -9.40 -8.67 1.98
CA PRO A 81 -9.82 -9.37 3.19
C PRO A 81 -9.53 -10.88 3.14
N ARG A 82 -9.43 -11.47 1.94
CA ARG A 82 -9.13 -12.90 1.76
C ARG A 82 -7.68 -13.26 2.11
N LYS A 83 -6.81 -12.24 2.19
CA LYS A 83 -5.37 -12.38 2.42
C LYS A 83 -4.92 -11.80 3.77
N ILE A 84 -5.87 -11.40 4.64
CA ILE A 84 -5.56 -10.71 5.90
C ILE A 84 -4.56 -11.47 6.78
N ARG A 85 -4.69 -12.80 6.86
CA ARG A 85 -3.79 -13.61 7.69
C ARG A 85 -2.35 -13.52 7.21
N GLU A 86 -2.13 -13.82 5.93
CA GLU A 86 -0.82 -13.75 5.25
C GLU A 86 -0.20 -12.35 5.37
N ILE A 87 -1.00 -11.31 5.12
CA ILE A 87 -0.59 -9.90 5.22
C ILE A 87 -0.21 -9.53 6.67
N SER A 88 -0.98 -10.00 7.65
CA SER A 88 -0.71 -9.72 9.07
C SER A 88 0.59 -10.39 9.53
N GLU A 89 0.80 -11.65 9.14
CA GLU A 89 2.03 -12.38 9.40
C GLU A 89 3.25 -11.68 8.77
N TYR A 90 3.14 -11.23 7.51
CA TYR A 90 4.17 -10.45 6.81
C TYR A 90 4.49 -9.13 7.51
N VAL A 91 3.46 -8.36 7.88
CA VAL A 91 3.64 -7.06 8.54
C VAL A 91 4.28 -7.21 9.93
N GLN A 92 3.96 -8.29 10.65
CA GLN A 92 4.50 -8.61 11.97
C GLN A 92 5.94 -9.13 11.90
N SER A 93 6.28 -10.00 10.94
CA SER A 93 7.65 -10.52 10.79
C SER A 93 8.65 -9.39 10.50
N GLY A 94 8.26 -8.41 9.67
CA GLY A 94 9.05 -7.20 9.43
C GLY A 94 9.05 -6.18 10.57
N LYS A 95 8.52 -6.49 11.77
CA LYS A 95 8.72 -5.67 12.99
C LYS A 95 9.95 -6.11 13.80
N ASN A 96 10.46 -7.32 13.55
CA ASN A 96 11.56 -7.93 14.30
C ASN A 96 12.90 -7.92 13.53
N SER A 97 12.99 -7.15 12.44
CA SER A 97 14.20 -6.97 11.62
C SER A 97 14.65 -5.52 11.68
#